data_AF-A0A9K3LP67-F1
#
_entry.id   AF-A0A9K3LP67-F1
#
_cell.length_a   1.000
_cell.length_b   1.000
_cell.length_c   1.000
_cell.angle_alpha   90.00
_cell.angle_beta   90.00
_cell.angle_gamma   90.00
#
_symmetry.space_group_name_H-M   'P 1'
#
loop_
_entity.id
_entity.type
_entity.pdbx_description
1 polymer ?
#
loop_
_entity_poly.entity_id
_entity_poly.type
_entity_poly.pdbx_seq_one_letter_code
_entity_poly.pdbx_strand_id
1 'polypeptide(L)'
;MSSASSTSTTTTSPSPTQQLQQTICQKFGWSCIYQRNESTGTWTVTVSPGMYQKRTFTTQDTYVDDKTGEKAGKADVSTMALEALQESIARMESVPIQELTQVFASIPLTLLDSFDARTWTRFWKDPPTVVGIDTEGNQISPPVLVQVAFGDTVILETPRPNGALSKDMERLLRDDGITKVFCDNFAHKDKRCLGIGTTTNQNEGSTDYTVPPIVDIEMLAMEPLGYVKSPRGLGRLVTLTMPEMNVRIEKPKDSKGTSKGRFANINRFARIEQGKAKPLRGLWDLSHKEQTYAALDAWCTLKVYQQLKKDDNNNVHLVGQKG
;
A
#
# COMPACT_ATOMS: atom_id res chain seq x y z
N MET A 1 -23.00 34.59 -41.92
CA MET A 1 -23.67 33.80 -40.87
C MET A 1 -22.91 32.48 -40.73
N SER A 2 -21.97 32.40 -39.79
CA SER A 2 -21.25 31.15 -39.49
C SER A 2 -21.87 30.53 -38.26
N SER A 3 -22.62 29.45 -38.44
CA SER A 3 -23.14 28.64 -37.34
C SER A 3 -22.02 27.78 -36.78
N ALA A 4 -21.54 28.11 -35.59
CA ALA A 4 -20.67 27.24 -34.81
C ALA A 4 -21.51 26.07 -34.28
N SER A 5 -21.14 24.85 -34.68
CA SER A 5 -21.68 23.61 -34.11
C SER A 5 -20.93 23.34 -32.80
N SER A 6 -21.62 23.52 -31.67
CA SER A 6 -21.13 23.19 -30.34
C SER A 6 -21.30 21.68 -30.10
N THR A 7 -20.20 20.94 -30.08
CA THR A 7 -20.16 19.54 -29.65
C THR A 7 -20.38 19.46 -28.13
N SER A 8 -21.60 19.11 -27.72
CA SER A 8 -21.92 18.75 -26.34
C SER A 8 -21.29 17.39 -26.01
N THR A 9 -20.28 17.37 -25.16
CA THR A 9 -19.76 16.14 -24.57
C THR A 9 -20.71 15.69 -23.46
N THR A 10 -21.57 14.72 -23.77
CA THR A 10 -22.42 14.04 -22.80
C THR A 10 -21.53 13.13 -21.94
N THR A 11 -21.14 13.58 -20.74
CA THR A 11 -20.56 12.71 -19.72
C THR A 11 -21.64 11.78 -19.20
N THR A 12 -21.65 10.53 -19.65
CA THR A 12 -22.51 9.47 -19.12
C THR A 12 -22.11 9.16 -17.67
N SER A 13 -23.07 9.22 -16.75
CA SER A 13 -22.85 8.82 -15.36
C SER A 13 -22.37 7.37 -15.29
N PRO A 14 -21.41 7.04 -14.41
CA PRO A 14 -20.93 5.67 -14.25
C PRO A 14 -22.07 4.74 -13.82
N SER A 15 -22.02 3.49 -14.28
CA SER A 15 -22.95 2.46 -13.78
C SER A 15 -22.78 2.24 -12.27
N PRO A 16 -23.81 1.77 -11.53
CA PRO A 16 -23.70 1.52 -10.09
C PRO A 16 -22.51 0.64 -9.71
N THR A 17 -22.24 -0.41 -10.49
CA THR A 17 -21.08 -1.29 -10.31
C THR A 17 -19.76 -0.53 -10.44
N GLN A 18 -19.64 0.36 -11.43
CA GLN A 18 -18.44 1.20 -11.61
C GLN A 18 -18.31 2.22 -10.49
N GLN A 19 -19.41 2.83 -10.07
CA GLN A 19 -19.42 3.78 -8.95
C GLN A 19 -18.94 3.09 -7.67
N LEU A 20 -19.50 1.93 -7.32
CA LEU A 20 -19.08 1.20 -6.12
C LEU A 20 -17.63 0.73 -6.19
N GLN A 21 -17.22 0.06 -7.28
CA GLN A 21 -15.88 -0.53 -7.38
C GLN A 21 -14.78 0.52 -7.60
N GLN A 22 -14.95 1.39 -8.60
CA GLN A 22 -13.88 2.26 -9.11
C GLN A 22 -13.91 3.64 -8.45
N THR A 23 -15.10 4.16 -8.12
CA THR A 23 -15.21 5.51 -7.52
C THR A 23 -15.14 5.46 -6.00
N ILE A 24 -15.73 4.45 -5.35
CA ILE A 24 -15.76 4.35 -3.89
C ILE A 24 -14.68 3.41 -3.37
N CYS A 25 -14.73 2.12 -3.73
CA CYS A 25 -13.84 1.12 -3.11
C CYS A 25 -12.37 1.39 -3.45
N GLN A 26 -12.05 1.65 -4.71
CA GLN A 26 -10.69 2.01 -5.11
C GLN A 26 -10.22 3.35 -4.52
N LYS A 27 -11.11 4.32 -4.32
CA LYS A 27 -10.77 5.63 -3.70
C LYS A 27 -10.37 5.45 -2.25
N PHE A 28 -11.14 4.68 -1.48
CA PHE A 28 -10.92 4.48 -0.04
C PHE A 28 -10.05 3.26 0.31
N GLY A 29 -9.73 2.41 -0.66
CA GLY A 29 -9.00 1.16 -0.42
C GLY A 29 -9.87 0.05 0.15
N TRP A 30 -11.19 0.18 0.07
CA TRP A 30 -12.13 -0.85 0.50
C TRP A 30 -12.09 -2.05 -0.44
N SER A 31 -12.40 -3.23 0.08
CA SER A 31 -12.64 -4.42 -0.74
C SER A 31 -14.09 -4.51 -1.18
N CYS A 32 -14.33 -5.14 -2.33
CA CYS A 32 -15.66 -5.38 -2.88
C CYS A 32 -15.65 -6.68 -3.69
N ILE A 33 -16.40 -7.68 -3.25
CA ILE A 33 -16.45 -9.01 -3.88
C ILE A 33 -17.89 -9.33 -4.26
N TYR A 34 -18.09 -9.72 -5.51
CA TYR A 34 -19.40 -10.12 -6.05
C TYR A 34 -19.45 -11.63 -6.19
N GLN A 35 -20.57 -12.22 -5.79
CA GLN A 35 -20.83 -13.65 -5.91
C GLN A 35 -22.28 -13.86 -6.37
N ARG A 36 -22.49 -14.79 -7.30
CA ARG A 36 -23.83 -15.26 -7.65
C ARG A 36 -24.11 -16.52 -6.85
N ASN A 37 -25.30 -16.62 -6.27
CA ASN A 37 -25.78 -17.88 -5.72
C ASN A 37 -26.36 -18.70 -6.88
N GLU A 38 -25.71 -19.82 -7.22
CA GLU A 38 -26.11 -20.66 -8.36
C GLU A 38 -27.48 -21.31 -8.16
N SER A 39 -27.86 -21.60 -6.91
CA SER A 39 -29.14 -22.26 -6.60
C SER A 39 -30.35 -21.33 -6.70
N THR A 40 -30.18 -20.04 -6.38
CA THR A 40 -31.27 -19.05 -6.36
C THR A 40 -31.20 -18.06 -7.53
N GLY A 41 -30.04 -17.92 -8.18
CA GLY A 41 -29.78 -16.89 -9.18
C GLY A 41 -29.65 -15.47 -8.61
N THR A 42 -29.64 -15.29 -7.28
CA THR A 42 -29.46 -13.99 -6.63
C THR A 42 -27.99 -13.57 -6.63
N TRP A 43 -27.73 -12.27 -6.65
CA TRP A 43 -26.39 -11.72 -6.56
C TRP A 43 -26.11 -11.18 -5.16
N THR A 44 -24.88 -11.34 -4.70
CA THR A 44 -24.38 -10.83 -3.43
C THR A 44 -23.15 -9.96 -3.67
N VAL A 45 -23.03 -8.85 -2.94
CA VAL A 45 -21.79 -8.09 -2.84
C VAL A 45 -21.37 -7.96 -1.37
N THR A 46 -20.12 -8.30 -1.08
CA THR A 46 -19.51 -8.05 0.23
C THR A 46 -18.50 -6.92 0.11
N VAL A 47 -18.72 -5.85 0.87
CA VAL A 47 -17.86 -4.67 0.94
C VAL A 47 -17.18 -4.63 2.31
N SER A 48 -15.86 -4.40 2.35
CA SER A 48 -15.14 -4.19 3.61
C SER A 48 -14.62 -2.76 3.73
N PRO A 49 -15.31 -1.86 4.46
CA PRO A 49 -14.91 -0.47 4.60
C PRO A 49 -13.74 -0.22 5.58
N GLY A 50 -13.32 -1.23 6.33
CA GLY A 50 -12.25 -1.14 7.33
C GLY A 50 -11.86 -2.51 7.87
N MET A 51 -10.94 -2.55 8.83
CA MET A 51 -10.44 -3.80 9.40
C MET A 51 -11.57 -4.59 10.06
N TYR A 52 -11.76 -5.83 9.60
CA TYR A 52 -12.77 -6.80 10.02
C TYR A 52 -14.23 -6.30 9.92
N GLN A 53 -14.45 -5.17 9.27
CA GLN A 53 -15.78 -4.63 9.00
C GLN A 53 -16.22 -5.17 7.65
N LYS A 54 -17.08 -6.19 7.62
CA LYS A 54 -17.66 -6.74 6.39
C LYS A 54 -19.16 -6.44 6.37
N ARG A 55 -19.66 -5.95 5.23
CA ARG A 55 -21.10 -5.76 4.99
C ARG A 55 -21.48 -6.47 3.71
N THR A 56 -22.51 -7.31 3.79
CA THR A 56 -22.97 -8.15 2.69
C THR A 56 -24.39 -7.75 2.31
N PHE A 57 -24.61 -7.57 1.01
CA PHE A 57 -25.90 -7.20 0.44
C PHE A 57 -26.27 -8.22 -0.62
N THR A 58 -27.52 -8.63 -0.67
CA THR A 58 -28.03 -9.66 -1.59
C THR A 58 -29.27 -9.16 -2.29
N THR A 59 -29.36 -9.35 -3.61
CA THR A 59 -30.53 -8.97 -4.40
C THR A 59 -31.77 -9.74 -3.95
N GLN A 60 -32.94 -9.12 -4.05
CA GLN A 60 -34.21 -9.81 -3.88
C GLN A 60 -34.62 -10.56 -5.15
N ASP A 61 -34.24 -10.03 -6.31
CA ASP A 61 -34.51 -10.62 -7.61
C ASP A 61 -33.49 -11.69 -8.00
N THR A 62 -33.95 -12.57 -8.89
CA THR A 62 -33.14 -13.64 -9.51
C THR A 62 -32.76 -13.24 -10.93
N TYR A 63 -31.51 -13.53 -11.32
CA TYR A 63 -31.00 -13.18 -12.63
C TYR A 63 -30.59 -14.44 -13.40
N VAL A 64 -30.89 -14.43 -14.71
CA VAL A 64 -30.46 -15.47 -15.64
C VAL A 64 -28.94 -15.59 -15.67
N ASP A 65 -28.45 -16.80 -15.89
CA ASP A 65 -27.02 -17.10 -15.90
C ASP A 65 -26.38 -16.78 -17.26
N ASP A 66 -26.37 -15.50 -17.60
CA ASP A 66 -25.70 -14.98 -18.78
C ASP A 66 -25.03 -13.61 -18.49
N LYS A 67 -24.33 -13.05 -19.47
CA LYS A 67 -23.64 -11.76 -19.32
C LYS A 67 -24.61 -10.60 -19.03
N THR A 68 -25.84 -10.68 -19.51
CA THR A 68 -26.87 -9.65 -19.31
C THR A 68 -27.38 -9.70 -17.88
N GLY A 69 -27.73 -10.89 -17.40
CA GLY A 69 -28.13 -11.17 -16.03
C GLY A 69 -27.02 -10.88 -15.02
N GLU A 70 -25.77 -11.20 -15.34
CA GLU A 70 -24.60 -10.82 -14.53
C GLU A 70 -24.47 -9.30 -14.40
N LYS A 71 -24.57 -8.57 -15.51
CA LYS A 71 -24.47 -7.11 -15.50
C LYS A 71 -25.61 -6.48 -14.71
N ALA A 72 -26.84 -6.98 -14.90
CA ALA A 72 -28.03 -6.50 -14.21
C ALA A 72 -27.96 -6.78 -12.70
N GLY A 73 -27.68 -8.02 -12.31
CA GLY A 73 -27.60 -8.40 -10.90
C GLY A 73 -26.46 -7.73 -10.14
N LYS A 74 -25.29 -7.55 -10.78
CA LYS A 74 -24.21 -6.72 -10.19
C LYS A 74 -24.63 -5.27 -10.02
N ALA A 75 -25.33 -4.69 -10.99
CA ALA A 75 -25.79 -3.30 -10.90
C ALA A 75 -26.83 -3.11 -9.79
N ASP A 76 -27.77 -4.04 -9.66
CA ASP A 76 -28.79 -4.01 -8.62
C ASP A 76 -28.19 -4.09 -7.22
N VAL A 77 -27.37 -5.14 -6.96
CA VAL A 77 -26.74 -5.30 -5.66
C VAL A 77 -25.76 -4.16 -5.32
N SER A 78 -25.15 -3.54 -6.33
CA SER A 78 -24.31 -2.35 -6.14
C SER A 78 -25.12 -1.13 -5.72
N THR A 79 -26.33 -0.96 -6.28
CA THR A 79 -27.23 0.14 -5.92
C THR A 79 -27.63 0.00 -4.45
N MET A 80 -28.06 -1.20 -4.03
CA MET A 80 -28.37 -1.50 -2.63
C MET A 80 -27.19 -1.19 -1.69
N ALA A 81 -25.98 -1.61 -2.08
CA ALA A 81 -24.79 -1.38 -1.28
C ALA A 81 -24.44 0.11 -1.19
N LEU A 82 -24.55 0.87 -2.29
CA LEU A 82 -24.28 2.31 -2.31
C LEU A 82 -25.23 3.09 -1.41
N GLU A 83 -26.52 2.76 -1.44
CA GLU A 83 -27.54 3.35 -0.57
C GLU A 83 -27.24 3.04 0.91
N ALA A 84 -27.02 1.76 1.23
CA ALA A 84 -26.76 1.34 2.61
C ALA A 84 -25.40 1.81 3.18
N LEU A 85 -24.46 2.22 2.32
CA LEU A 85 -23.13 2.73 2.70
C LEU A 85 -23.04 4.26 2.69
N GLN A 86 -24.12 4.98 2.39
CA GLN A 86 -24.10 6.43 2.21
C GLN A 86 -23.45 7.18 3.39
N GLU A 87 -23.77 6.81 4.63
CA GLU A 87 -23.16 7.42 5.83
C GLU A 87 -21.65 7.15 5.93
N SER A 88 -21.22 5.91 5.67
CA SER A 88 -19.81 5.54 5.67
C SER A 88 -19.03 6.28 4.58
N ILE A 89 -19.65 6.43 3.39
CA ILE A 89 -19.08 7.19 2.28
C ILE A 89 -18.95 8.66 2.68
N ALA A 90 -20.03 9.29 3.14
CA ALA A 90 -20.05 10.70 3.55
C ALA A 90 -19.00 10.98 4.64
N ARG A 91 -18.86 10.08 5.63
CA ARG A 91 -17.81 10.17 6.65
C ARG A 91 -16.41 10.17 6.01
N MET A 92 -16.12 9.21 5.13
CA MET A 92 -14.81 9.13 4.46
C MET A 92 -14.54 10.28 3.47
N GLU A 93 -15.58 10.94 2.97
CA GLU A 93 -15.44 12.14 2.14
C GLU A 93 -15.21 13.41 2.96
N SER A 94 -15.70 13.43 4.20
CA SER A 94 -15.53 14.57 5.11
C SER A 94 -14.13 14.65 5.72
N VAL A 95 -13.38 13.54 5.78
CA VAL A 95 -12.04 13.55 6.38
C VAL A 95 -11.04 14.31 5.50
N PRO A 96 -10.16 15.13 6.10
CA PRO A 96 -9.14 15.86 5.36
C PRO A 96 -8.20 14.92 4.61
N ILE A 97 -7.81 15.33 3.40
CA ILE A 97 -6.80 14.63 2.59
C ILE A 97 -5.44 15.25 2.89
N GLN A 98 -4.48 14.43 3.29
CA GLN A 98 -3.12 14.87 3.65
C GLN A 98 -2.05 13.92 3.11
N GLU A 99 -0.82 14.40 2.98
CA GLU A 99 0.35 13.57 2.67
C GLU A 99 0.92 12.94 3.95
N LEU A 100 1.65 11.81 3.81
CA LEU A 100 2.34 11.18 4.95
C LEU A 100 3.25 12.17 5.69
N THR A 101 3.99 12.99 4.95
CA THR A 101 4.91 13.99 5.54
C THR A 101 4.19 15.10 6.32
N GLN A 102 2.90 15.33 6.06
CA GLN A 102 2.09 16.29 6.80
C GLN A 102 1.50 15.65 8.06
N VAL A 103 0.94 14.44 7.91
CA VAL A 103 0.33 13.69 9.02
C VAL A 103 1.36 13.38 10.10
N PHE A 104 2.57 13.01 9.71
CA PHE A 104 3.63 12.57 10.63
C PHE A 104 4.77 13.60 10.78
N ALA A 105 4.52 14.87 10.47
CA ALA A 105 5.53 15.94 10.53
C ALA A 105 6.17 16.10 11.92
N SER A 106 5.44 15.78 12.99
CA SER A 106 5.88 15.94 14.38
C SER A 106 6.57 14.71 14.96
N ILE A 107 6.63 13.59 14.23
CA ILE A 107 7.26 12.37 14.75
C ILE A 107 8.79 12.53 14.71
N PRO A 108 9.48 12.40 15.85
CA PRO A 108 10.93 12.58 15.92
C PRO A 108 11.66 11.33 15.40
N LEU A 109 11.67 11.14 14.08
CA LEU A 109 12.42 10.04 13.47
C LEU A 109 13.93 10.28 13.59
N THR A 110 14.65 9.26 14.07
CA THR A 110 16.11 9.25 14.07
C THR A 110 16.60 8.71 12.73
N LEU A 111 17.19 9.58 11.90
CA LEU A 111 17.74 9.19 10.60
C LEU A 111 19.21 8.84 10.74
N LEU A 112 19.60 7.65 10.27
CA LEU A 112 20.98 7.17 10.31
C LEU A 112 21.52 6.96 8.89
N ASP A 113 22.74 7.46 8.66
CA ASP A 113 23.48 7.22 7.41
C ASP A 113 24.20 5.88 7.47
N SER A 114 23.91 4.99 6.52
CA SER A 114 24.63 3.72 6.33
C SER A 114 26.14 3.88 6.07
N PHE A 115 26.62 5.07 5.68
CA PHE A 115 28.06 5.38 5.55
C PHE A 115 28.75 5.65 6.89
N ASP A 116 28.01 5.95 7.95
CA ASP A 116 28.59 6.04 9.30
C ASP A 116 28.82 4.62 9.86
N ALA A 117 30.08 4.30 10.16
CA ALA A 117 30.47 2.99 10.71
C ALA A 117 29.73 2.63 12.02
N ARG A 118 29.24 3.63 12.75
CA ARG A 118 28.47 3.43 14.00
C ARG A 118 27.03 3.00 13.75
N THR A 119 26.47 3.29 12.57
CA THR A 119 25.06 3.00 12.25
C THR A 119 24.76 1.51 12.35
N TRP A 120 25.50 0.69 11.59
CA TRP A 120 25.31 -0.75 11.59
C TRP A 120 25.82 -1.40 12.88
N THR A 121 26.87 -0.85 13.49
CA THR A 121 27.31 -1.28 14.84
C THR A 121 26.19 -1.12 15.87
N ARG A 122 25.47 0.01 15.84
CA ARG A 122 24.33 0.26 16.72
C ARG A 122 23.17 -0.70 16.42
N PHE A 123 22.85 -0.92 15.16
CA PHE A 123 21.80 -1.86 14.74
C PHE A 123 22.11 -3.28 15.22
N TRP A 124 23.32 -3.80 14.97
CA TRP A 124 23.70 -5.17 15.30
C TRP A 124 24.04 -5.42 16.76
N LYS A 125 24.20 -4.36 17.57
CA LYS A 125 24.38 -4.50 19.02
C LYS A 125 23.14 -5.09 19.69
N ASP A 126 21.96 -4.71 19.20
CA ASP A 126 20.66 -5.16 19.69
C ASP A 126 19.68 -5.21 18.50
N PRO A 127 19.80 -6.25 17.65
CA PRO A 127 19.05 -6.30 16.40
C PRO A 127 17.55 -6.46 16.67
N PRO A 128 16.69 -5.69 15.99
CA PRO A 128 15.25 -5.84 16.14
C PRO A 128 14.78 -7.17 15.53
N THR A 129 13.67 -7.70 16.02
CA THR A 129 13.04 -8.90 15.44
C THR A 129 12.25 -8.61 14.16
N VAL A 130 11.95 -7.33 13.89
CA VAL A 130 11.20 -6.88 12.72
C VAL A 130 11.70 -5.52 12.24
N VAL A 131 11.76 -5.35 10.91
CA VAL A 131 12.08 -4.09 10.25
C VAL A 131 11.08 -3.80 9.13
N GLY A 132 10.75 -2.52 8.94
CA GLY A 132 10.06 -2.06 7.73
C GLY A 132 11.09 -1.70 6.66
N ILE A 133 10.89 -2.14 5.43
CA ILE A 133 11.78 -1.85 4.31
C ILE A 133 10.99 -1.22 3.16
N ASP A 134 11.55 -0.17 2.59
CA ASP A 134 11.11 0.42 1.33
C ASP A 134 12.30 0.67 0.40
N THR A 135 12.04 0.99 -0.87
CA THR A 135 13.10 1.39 -1.80
C THR A 135 12.67 2.50 -2.76
N GLU A 136 13.62 3.35 -3.16
CA GLU A 136 13.44 4.33 -4.24
C GLU A 136 14.31 4.00 -5.45
N GLY A 137 13.76 4.20 -6.66
CA GLY A 137 14.45 3.88 -7.91
C GLY A 137 14.67 2.37 -8.09
N ASN A 138 13.58 1.60 -7.99
CA ASN A 138 13.55 0.14 -7.89
C ASN A 138 13.42 -0.63 -9.22
N GLN A 139 13.61 0.02 -10.38
CA GLN A 139 13.64 -0.72 -11.66
C GLN A 139 15.00 -1.39 -11.94
N ILE A 140 16.03 -1.07 -11.17
CA ILE A 140 17.38 -1.65 -11.26
C ILE A 140 17.80 -2.23 -9.91
N SER A 141 18.79 -3.12 -9.91
CA SER A 141 19.38 -3.71 -8.70
C SER A 141 20.86 -3.33 -8.59
N PRO A 142 21.30 -2.82 -7.41
CA PRO A 142 20.48 -2.40 -6.28
C PRO A 142 19.65 -1.14 -6.60
N PRO A 143 18.61 -0.83 -5.79
CA PRO A 143 17.84 0.40 -5.95
C PRO A 143 18.68 1.64 -5.62
N VAL A 144 18.18 2.83 -5.97
CA VAL A 144 18.88 4.12 -5.73
C VAL A 144 18.99 4.44 -4.23
N LEU A 145 17.98 4.07 -3.45
CA LEU A 145 17.94 4.22 -1.99
C LEU A 145 17.16 3.05 -1.38
N VAL A 146 17.64 2.55 -0.25
CA VAL A 146 16.96 1.57 0.61
C VAL A 146 16.70 2.22 1.95
N GLN A 147 15.50 2.06 2.50
CA GLN A 147 15.16 2.56 3.82
C GLN A 147 14.81 1.40 4.73
N VAL A 148 15.39 1.36 5.93
CA VAL A 148 15.17 0.30 6.93
C VAL A 148 14.73 0.93 8.24
N ALA A 149 13.46 0.77 8.60
CA ALA A 149 12.87 1.29 9.82
C ALA A 149 12.85 0.23 10.92
N PHE A 150 13.22 0.64 12.14
CA PHE A 150 13.09 -0.13 13.37
C PHE A 150 12.83 0.81 14.55
N GLY A 151 11.75 0.56 15.29
CA GLY A 151 11.25 1.53 16.27
C GLY A 151 10.93 2.87 15.60
N ASP A 152 11.56 3.94 16.07
CA ASP A 152 11.50 5.29 15.48
C ASP A 152 12.84 5.71 14.86
N THR A 153 13.69 4.73 14.53
CA THR A 153 14.95 4.92 13.81
C THR A 153 14.82 4.40 12.39
N VAL A 154 15.41 5.10 11.43
CA VAL A 154 15.47 4.68 10.03
C VAL A 154 16.89 4.79 9.51
N ILE A 155 17.43 3.68 9.01
CA ILE A 155 18.68 3.69 8.24
C ILE A 155 18.33 3.98 6.79
N LEU A 156 19.01 4.95 6.21
CA LEU A 156 18.94 5.25 4.79
C LEU A 156 20.25 4.80 4.14
N GLU A 157 20.17 3.90 3.17
CA GLU A 157 21.31 3.34 2.48
C GLU A 157 21.25 3.60 0.98
N THR A 158 22.31 4.21 0.44
CA THR A 158 22.54 4.31 -1.00
C THR A 158 23.60 3.29 -1.41
N PRO A 159 23.55 2.74 -2.63
CA PRO A 159 24.61 1.86 -3.13
C PRO A 159 25.99 2.50 -2.99
N ARG A 160 26.99 1.67 -2.69
CA ARG A 160 28.39 2.06 -2.60
C ARG A 160 28.93 2.41 -4.01
N PRO A 161 30.10 3.07 -4.13
CA PRO A 161 30.67 3.42 -5.44
C PRO A 161 30.91 2.23 -6.38
N ASN A 162 31.07 1.03 -5.83
CA ASN A 162 31.18 -0.22 -6.60
C ASN A 162 29.82 -0.78 -7.07
N GLY A 163 28.72 -0.08 -6.81
CA GLY A 163 27.37 -0.49 -7.18
C GLY A 163 26.73 -1.55 -6.28
N ALA A 164 27.35 -1.91 -5.14
CA ALA A 164 26.80 -2.88 -4.20
C ALA A 164 26.13 -2.22 -2.98
N LEU A 165 25.25 -2.97 -2.30
CA LEU A 165 24.81 -2.62 -0.95
C LEU A 165 25.94 -2.88 0.05
N SER A 166 25.78 -2.37 1.28
CA SER A 166 26.70 -2.67 2.36
C SER A 166 26.59 -4.14 2.78
N LYS A 167 27.68 -4.71 3.30
CA LYS A 167 27.68 -6.07 3.85
C LYS A 167 26.65 -6.25 4.97
N ASP A 168 26.40 -5.20 5.74
CA ASP A 168 25.41 -5.21 6.81
C ASP A 168 23.97 -5.21 6.27
N MET A 169 23.69 -4.46 5.21
CA MET A 169 22.41 -4.54 4.52
C MET A 169 22.21 -5.92 3.88
N GLU A 170 23.22 -6.44 3.19
CA GLU A 170 23.18 -7.80 2.62
C GLU A 170 22.97 -8.87 3.71
N ARG A 171 23.61 -8.71 4.87
CA ARG A 171 23.40 -9.55 6.05
C ARG A 171 21.95 -9.46 6.53
N LEU A 172 21.42 -8.25 6.73
CA LEU A 172 20.03 -8.03 7.15
C LEU A 172 19.03 -8.69 6.21
N LEU A 173 19.18 -8.50 4.89
CA LEU A 173 18.26 -9.05 3.89
C LEU A 173 18.23 -10.59 3.90
N ARG A 174 19.32 -11.24 4.33
CA ARG A 174 19.48 -12.70 4.41
C ARG A 174 19.22 -13.27 5.81
N ASP A 175 19.04 -12.43 6.83
CA ASP A 175 18.88 -12.88 8.21
C ASP A 175 17.42 -13.30 8.47
N ASP A 176 17.15 -14.60 8.47
CA ASP A 176 15.81 -15.15 8.73
C ASP A 176 15.34 -14.99 10.18
N GLY A 177 16.24 -14.61 11.10
CA GLY A 177 15.89 -14.24 12.48
C GLY A 177 15.23 -12.86 12.58
N ILE A 178 15.31 -12.04 11.52
CA ILE A 178 14.68 -10.73 11.44
C ILE A 178 13.57 -10.79 10.38
N THR A 179 12.37 -10.35 10.73
CA THR A 179 11.26 -10.22 9.78
C THR A 179 11.43 -8.94 8.96
N LYS A 180 11.46 -9.04 7.63
CA LYS A 180 11.51 -7.90 6.72
C LYS A 180 10.11 -7.64 6.17
N VAL A 181 9.56 -6.48 6.49
CA VAL A 181 8.20 -6.08 6.13
C VAL A 181 8.25 -5.09 4.98
N PHE A 182 7.50 -5.35 3.91
CA PHE A 182 7.40 -4.52 2.72
C PHE A 182 5.96 -4.04 2.49
N CYS A 183 5.80 -2.86 1.90
CA CYS A 183 4.56 -2.42 1.27
C CYS A 183 4.73 -2.42 -0.26
N ASP A 184 4.92 -3.61 -0.82
CA ASP A 184 5.22 -3.74 -2.25
C ASP A 184 3.93 -3.96 -3.04
N ASN A 185 3.95 -3.62 -4.32
CA ASN A 185 2.85 -3.98 -5.19
C ASN A 185 2.93 -5.48 -5.57
N PHE A 186 1.89 -6.00 -6.23
CA PHE A 186 1.88 -7.39 -6.72
C PHE A 186 2.96 -7.70 -7.76
N ALA A 187 3.63 -6.68 -8.31
CA ALA A 187 4.79 -6.87 -9.16
C ALA A 187 6.09 -6.90 -8.34
N HIS A 188 6.07 -6.95 -7.01
CA HIS A 188 7.20 -7.25 -6.13
C HIS A 188 8.52 -6.53 -6.48
N LYS A 189 8.46 -5.24 -6.78
CA LYS A 189 9.61 -4.51 -7.34
C LYS A 189 10.67 -4.25 -6.29
N ASP A 190 10.27 -3.87 -5.09
CA ASP A 190 11.17 -3.61 -3.96
C ASP A 190 11.88 -4.91 -3.55
N LYS A 191 11.13 -6.00 -3.44
CA LYS A 191 11.71 -7.32 -3.14
C LYS A 191 12.70 -7.76 -4.21
N ARG A 192 12.34 -7.69 -5.50
CA ARG A 192 13.22 -8.13 -6.59
C ARG A 192 14.48 -7.29 -6.72
N CYS A 193 14.40 -5.97 -6.59
CA CYS A 193 15.59 -5.11 -6.73
C CYS A 193 16.61 -5.33 -5.59
N LEU A 194 16.15 -5.85 -4.45
CA LEU A 194 16.96 -6.30 -3.32
C LEU A 194 17.41 -7.77 -3.40
N GLY A 195 17.05 -8.49 -4.46
CA GLY A 195 17.38 -9.91 -4.63
C GLY A 195 16.57 -10.87 -3.74
N ILE A 196 15.44 -10.43 -3.20
CA ILE A 196 14.52 -11.26 -2.43
C ILE A 196 13.58 -12.00 -3.40
N GLY A 197 13.53 -13.34 -3.29
CA GLY A 197 12.63 -14.18 -4.08
C GLY A 197 13.09 -14.48 -5.52
N THR A 198 14.35 -14.22 -5.87
CA THR A 198 14.90 -14.47 -7.23
C THR A 198 15.77 -15.73 -7.33
N THR A 199 15.75 -16.63 -6.34
CA THR A 199 16.36 -17.95 -6.52
C THR A 199 15.63 -18.70 -7.62
N THR A 200 16.36 -18.98 -8.69
CA THR A 200 16.01 -19.60 -9.97
C THR A 200 15.44 -21.02 -9.91
N ASN A 201 14.97 -21.47 -8.75
CA ASN A 201 14.22 -22.71 -8.60
C ASN A 201 12.78 -22.33 -8.28
N GLN A 202 11.94 -22.23 -9.31
CA GLN A 202 10.47 -22.10 -9.19
C GLN A 202 9.80 -23.34 -8.54
N ASN A 203 10.60 -24.31 -8.11
CA ASN A 203 10.17 -25.48 -7.36
C ASN A 203 10.83 -25.37 -5.98
N GLU A 204 10.01 -25.26 -4.92
CA GLU A 204 10.37 -25.09 -3.50
C GLU A 204 10.64 -23.64 -3.09
N GLY A 205 9.84 -22.94 -2.28
CA GLY A 205 8.63 -23.27 -1.56
C GLY A 205 8.05 -21.98 -0.95
N SER A 206 6.74 -21.82 -1.06
CA SER A 206 5.92 -20.72 -0.53
C SER A 206 6.27 -19.28 -0.97
N THR A 207 5.44 -18.73 -1.87
CA THR A 207 5.31 -17.29 -2.12
C THR A 207 4.40 -16.59 -1.09
N ASP A 208 4.17 -17.24 0.04
CA ASP A 208 3.31 -16.69 1.09
C ASP A 208 4.05 -15.58 1.83
N TYR A 209 3.91 -14.35 1.34
CA TYR A 209 4.41 -13.16 2.01
C TYR A 209 3.50 -12.70 3.16
N THR A 210 2.66 -13.56 3.73
CA THR A 210 1.93 -13.23 4.97
C THR A 210 2.67 -13.69 6.23
N VAL A 211 3.74 -14.48 6.09
CA VAL A 211 4.52 -15.06 7.18
C VAL A 211 6.00 -14.66 7.13
N PRO A 212 6.71 -14.61 8.27
CA PRO A 212 8.17 -14.41 8.29
C PRO A 212 8.91 -15.47 7.46
N PRO A 213 10.13 -15.14 6.97
CA PRO A 213 10.93 -13.97 7.31
C PRO A 213 10.69 -12.76 6.40
N ILE A 214 9.85 -12.88 5.36
CA ILE A 214 9.50 -11.81 4.42
C ILE A 214 7.98 -11.61 4.44
N VAL A 215 7.53 -10.46 4.94
CA VAL A 215 6.10 -10.12 4.99
C VAL A 215 5.80 -8.96 4.04
N ASP A 216 4.71 -9.07 3.29
CA ASP A 216 4.13 -8.02 2.47
C ASP A 216 2.79 -7.58 3.07
N ILE A 217 2.70 -6.32 3.49
CA ILE A 217 1.50 -5.80 4.16
C ILE A 217 0.29 -5.71 3.23
N GLU A 218 0.46 -5.69 1.91
CA GLU A 218 -0.67 -5.77 0.97
C GLU A 218 -1.32 -7.16 0.99
N MET A 219 -0.50 -8.21 1.12
CA MET A 219 -0.97 -9.59 1.24
C MET A 219 -1.53 -9.87 2.63
N LEU A 220 -0.80 -9.47 3.68
CA LEU A 220 -1.25 -9.62 5.06
C LEU A 220 -2.58 -8.89 5.31
N ALA A 221 -2.80 -7.74 4.68
CA ALA A 221 -4.05 -6.99 4.78
C ALA A 221 -5.27 -7.67 4.16
N MET A 222 -5.11 -8.68 3.30
CA MET A 222 -6.25 -9.28 2.58
C MET A 222 -7.26 -9.96 3.51
N GLU A 223 -6.79 -10.53 4.62
CA GLU A 223 -7.66 -11.15 5.62
C GLU A 223 -8.50 -10.11 6.38
N PRO A 224 -7.90 -9.12 7.08
CA PRO A 224 -8.65 -8.11 7.82
C PRO A 224 -9.41 -7.12 6.93
N LEU A 225 -8.85 -6.69 5.81
CA LEU A 225 -9.43 -5.63 4.96
C LEU A 225 -10.18 -6.20 3.74
N GLY A 226 -10.17 -7.52 3.57
CA GLY A 226 -10.74 -8.21 2.42
C GLY A 226 -9.89 -8.13 1.16
N TYR A 227 -10.22 -8.97 0.19
CA TYR A 227 -9.48 -9.09 -1.06
C TYR A 227 -9.65 -7.88 -1.98
N VAL A 228 -8.56 -7.45 -2.62
CA VAL A 228 -8.55 -6.41 -3.65
C VAL A 228 -7.81 -6.91 -4.89
N LYS A 229 -8.30 -6.51 -6.07
CA LYS A 229 -7.66 -6.84 -7.36
C LYS A 229 -6.44 -5.97 -7.66
N SER A 230 -6.23 -4.90 -6.91
CA SER A 230 -5.11 -3.98 -7.09
C SER A 230 -4.59 -3.57 -5.71
N PRO A 231 -3.27 -3.39 -5.55
CA PRO A 231 -2.69 -2.97 -4.28
C PRO A 231 -3.30 -1.66 -3.80
N ARG A 232 -3.51 -1.56 -2.49
CA ARG A 232 -4.06 -0.34 -1.85
C ARG A 232 -3.04 0.79 -1.88
N GLY A 233 -1.77 0.47 -1.83
CA GLY A 233 -0.66 1.37 -1.54
C GLY A 233 -0.62 1.77 -0.07
N LEU A 234 0.58 2.14 0.37
CA LEU A 234 0.88 2.48 1.77
C LEU A 234 -0.09 3.49 2.37
N GLY A 235 -0.37 4.62 1.69
CA GLY A 235 -1.25 5.65 2.23
C GLY A 235 -2.67 5.17 2.55
N ARG A 236 -3.24 4.29 1.71
CA ARG A 236 -4.56 3.70 1.98
C ARG A 236 -4.50 2.69 3.11
N LEU A 237 -3.44 1.88 3.18
CA LEU A 237 -3.24 0.95 4.29
C LEU A 237 -3.10 1.68 5.62
N VAL A 238 -2.32 2.76 5.68
CA VAL A 238 -2.21 3.62 6.87
C VAL A 238 -3.59 4.17 7.25
N THR A 239 -4.35 4.71 6.29
CA THR A 239 -5.72 5.22 6.55
C THR A 239 -6.65 4.15 7.14
N LEU A 240 -6.57 2.91 6.64
CA LEU A 240 -7.48 1.83 7.04
C LEU A 240 -7.09 1.14 8.35
N THR A 241 -5.80 1.17 8.71
CA THR A 241 -5.26 0.51 9.90
C THR A 241 -5.05 1.46 11.09
N MET A 242 -5.18 2.77 10.86
CA MET A 242 -5.06 3.83 11.89
C MET A 242 -6.23 4.84 11.76
N PRO A 243 -7.48 4.39 11.85
CA PRO A 243 -8.66 5.24 11.63
C PRO A 243 -8.77 6.40 12.64
N GLU A 244 -8.15 6.29 13.81
CA GLU A 244 -8.12 7.31 14.86
C GLU A 244 -7.45 8.62 14.41
N MET A 245 -6.62 8.59 13.37
CA MET A 245 -6.00 9.79 12.82
C MET A 245 -7.01 10.69 12.10
N ASN A 246 -8.18 10.15 11.72
CA ASN A 246 -9.25 10.90 11.05
C ASN A 246 -8.77 11.71 9.82
N VAL A 247 -7.86 11.14 9.05
CA VAL A 247 -7.28 11.71 7.81
C VAL A 247 -7.28 10.65 6.73
N ARG A 248 -7.37 11.07 5.46
CA ARG A 248 -7.15 10.19 4.32
C ARG A 248 -5.83 10.52 3.65
N ILE A 249 -4.93 9.54 3.60
CA ILE A 249 -3.61 9.77 3.06
C ILE A 249 -3.62 9.54 1.55
N GLU A 250 -3.28 10.58 0.81
CA GLU A 250 -3.07 10.50 -0.64
C GLU A 250 -1.67 10.98 -1.03
N LYS A 251 -1.22 10.53 -2.20
CA LYS A 251 -0.01 11.09 -2.80
C LYS A 251 -0.27 12.55 -3.22
N PRO A 252 0.77 13.40 -3.22
CA PRO A 252 0.69 14.76 -3.74
C PRO A 252 0.08 14.76 -5.14
N LYS A 253 -0.87 15.66 -5.36
CA LYS A 253 -1.34 16.01 -6.70
C LYS A 253 -0.72 17.33 -7.08
N ASP A 254 -0.35 17.48 -8.35
CA ASP A 254 0.03 18.80 -8.85
C ASP A 254 -1.18 19.74 -8.92
N SER A 255 -0.93 21.01 -9.22
CA SER A 255 -1.97 22.03 -9.41
C SER A 255 -3.00 21.69 -10.50
N LYS A 256 -2.75 20.67 -11.33
CA LYS A 256 -3.66 20.15 -12.35
C LYS A 256 -4.40 18.88 -11.90
N GLY A 257 -4.27 18.51 -10.64
CA GLY A 257 -4.90 17.31 -10.08
C GLY A 257 -4.29 16.00 -10.59
N THR A 258 -3.19 16.05 -11.32
CA THR A 258 -2.52 14.86 -11.83
C THR A 258 -1.38 14.44 -10.91
N SER A 259 -1.19 13.14 -10.74
CA SER A 259 -0.02 12.57 -10.06
C SER A 259 1.27 12.68 -10.90
N LYS A 260 1.25 13.45 -12.00
CA LYS A 260 2.41 13.67 -12.88
C LYS A 260 3.39 14.69 -12.31
N GLY A 261 2.95 15.66 -11.53
CA GLY A 261 3.86 16.42 -10.65
C GLY A 261 4.23 15.63 -9.41
N ARG A 262 4.72 14.39 -9.61
CA ARG A 262 5.65 13.78 -8.66
C ARG A 262 6.66 14.87 -8.31
N PHE A 263 6.91 15.09 -7.02
CA PHE A 263 7.93 16.03 -6.56
C PHE A 263 9.13 16.00 -7.51
N ALA A 264 9.71 17.17 -7.80
CA ALA A 264 11.02 17.25 -8.48
C ALA A 264 12.05 16.25 -7.88
N ASN A 265 11.84 15.86 -6.63
CA ASN A 265 12.59 14.89 -5.84
C ASN A 265 12.35 13.40 -6.24
N ILE A 266 11.12 12.94 -6.48
CA ILE A 266 10.90 11.56 -7.03
C ILE A 266 11.38 11.51 -8.48
N ASN A 267 11.27 12.62 -9.21
CA ASN A 267 11.91 12.75 -10.52
C ASN A 267 13.44 12.59 -10.41
N ARG A 268 14.07 12.91 -9.28
CA ARG A 268 15.51 12.68 -9.08
C ARG A 268 15.83 11.20 -9.02
N PHE A 269 15.20 10.42 -8.14
CA PHE A 269 15.45 8.97 -8.06
C PHE A 269 15.19 8.28 -9.40
N ALA A 270 14.07 8.62 -10.07
CA ALA A 270 13.77 8.10 -11.41
C ALA A 270 14.80 8.53 -12.48
N ARG A 271 15.35 9.74 -12.39
CA ARG A 271 16.41 10.20 -13.30
C ARG A 271 17.74 9.50 -13.04
N ILE A 272 18.07 9.21 -11.78
CA ILE A 272 19.26 8.44 -11.43
C ILE A 272 19.12 7.02 -11.97
N GLU A 273 17.98 6.37 -11.73
CA GLU A 273 17.64 5.05 -12.26
C GLU A 273 17.76 4.99 -13.80
N GLN A 274 17.34 6.06 -14.50
CA GLN A 274 17.45 6.15 -15.97
C GLN A 274 18.84 6.56 -16.49
N GLY A 275 19.84 6.73 -15.62
CA GLY A 275 21.17 7.23 -16.01
C GLY A 275 21.20 8.70 -16.45
N LYS A 276 20.12 9.45 -16.22
CA LYS A 276 19.96 10.88 -16.59
C LYS A 276 20.39 11.85 -15.47
N ALA A 277 20.85 11.31 -14.35
CA ALA A 277 21.42 12.04 -13.22
C ALA A 277 22.52 11.20 -12.56
N LYS A 278 23.44 11.85 -11.84
CA LYS A 278 24.54 11.16 -11.14
C LYS A 278 24.00 10.33 -9.97
N PRO A 279 24.58 9.15 -9.69
CA PRO A 279 24.26 8.38 -8.47
C PRO A 279 24.45 9.22 -7.21
N LEU A 280 23.70 8.86 -6.16
CA LEU A 280 23.91 9.43 -4.83
C LEU A 280 25.24 8.93 -4.26
N ARG A 281 26.00 9.82 -3.63
CA ARG A 281 27.28 9.50 -2.97
C ARG A 281 27.11 9.17 -1.49
N GLY A 282 25.96 9.53 -0.93
CA GLY A 282 25.58 9.37 0.47
C GLY A 282 24.37 10.24 0.79
N LEU A 283 23.92 10.25 2.05
CA LEU A 283 22.70 10.98 2.42
C LEU A 283 22.84 12.49 2.32
N TRP A 284 24.05 13.03 2.40
CA TRP A 284 24.32 14.46 2.22
C TRP A 284 23.94 14.97 0.82
N ASP A 285 23.78 14.07 -0.16
CA ASP A 285 23.26 14.45 -1.47
C ASP A 285 21.73 14.68 -1.45
N LEU A 286 21.01 14.26 -0.41
CA LEU A 286 19.58 14.43 -0.23
C LEU A 286 19.27 15.59 0.72
N SER A 287 18.25 16.38 0.38
CA SER A 287 17.69 17.37 1.30
C SER A 287 17.02 16.69 2.50
N HIS A 288 16.90 17.40 3.63
CA HIS A 288 16.21 16.87 4.81
C HIS A 288 14.77 16.43 4.50
N LYS A 289 14.05 17.18 3.65
CA LYS A 289 12.70 16.79 3.20
C LYS A 289 12.68 15.47 2.44
N GLU A 290 13.67 15.21 1.57
CA GLU A 290 13.80 13.95 0.83
C GLU A 290 14.10 12.79 1.79
N GLN A 291 15.01 12.99 2.74
CA GLN A 291 15.35 11.99 3.74
C GLN A 291 14.14 11.64 4.61
N THR A 292 13.41 12.64 5.11
CA THR A 292 12.21 12.43 5.94
C THR A 292 11.09 11.76 5.17
N TYR A 293 10.85 12.15 3.91
CA TYR A 293 9.86 11.49 3.05
C TYR A 293 10.18 9.99 2.89
N ALA A 294 11.41 9.68 2.47
CA ALA A 294 11.86 8.31 2.30
C ALA A 294 11.80 7.50 3.60
N ALA A 295 12.18 8.11 4.72
CA ALA A 295 12.16 7.46 6.03
C ALA A 295 10.73 7.13 6.49
N LEU A 296 9.77 8.01 6.20
CA LEU A 296 8.37 7.79 6.56
C LEU A 296 7.76 6.62 5.80
N ASP A 297 8.16 6.33 4.57
CA ASP A 297 7.60 5.21 3.82
C ASP A 297 7.95 3.85 4.48
N ALA A 298 9.21 3.63 4.84
CA ALA A 298 9.62 2.43 5.59
C ALA A 298 9.05 2.39 7.03
N TRP A 299 9.02 3.52 7.73
CA TRP A 299 8.47 3.60 9.09
C TRP A 299 6.97 3.32 9.10
N CYS A 300 6.20 3.92 8.19
CA CYS A 300 4.75 3.65 8.07
C CYS A 300 4.50 2.20 7.68
N THR A 301 5.33 1.61 6.81
CA THR A 301 5.26 0.18 6.47
C THR A 301 5.37 -0.68 7.73
N LEU A 302 6.34 -0.39 8.60
CA LEU A 302 6.48 -1.07 9.89
C LEU A 302 5.26 -0.85 10.81
N LYS A 303 4.76 0.38 10.92
CA LYS A 303 3.61 0.67 11.80
C LYS A 303 2.33 0.01 11.32
N VAL A 304 2.08 -0.06 10.01
CA VAL A 304 0.93 -0.78 9.46
C VAL A 304 1.00 -2.27 9.82
N TYR A 305 2.16 -2.91 9.65
CA TYR A 305 2.34 -4.31 10.06
C TYR A 305 2.05 -4.52 11.55
N GLN A 306 2.53 -3.62 12.41
CA GLN A 306 2.26 -3.69 13.85
C GLN A 306 0.75 -3.58 14.16
N GLN A 307 0.01 -2.71 13.46
CA GLN A 307 -1.44 -2.62 13.66
C GLN A 307 -2.17 -3.87 13.16
N LEU A 308 -1.82 -4.36 11.97
CA LEU A 308 -2.39 -5.60 11.43
C LEU A 308 -2.19 -6.80 12.39
N LYS A 309 -1.02 -6.90 13.04
CA LYS A 309 -0.73 -7.98 13.99
C LYS A 309 -1.33 -7.80 15.38
N LYS A 310 -1.52 -6.56 15.85
CA LYS A 310 -2.23 -6.31 17.12
C LYS A 310 -3.68 -6.77 17.05
N ASP A 311 -4.35 -6.45 15.96
CA ASP A 311 -5.78 -6.77 15.81
C ASP A 311 -6.03 -8.26 15.58
N ASP A 312 -5.07 -8.96 14.96
CA ASP A 312 -5.08 -10.42 14.82
C ASP A 312 -5.11 -11.10 16.20
N ASN A 313 -4.22 -10.69 17.12
CA ASN A 313 -4.17 -11.21 18.49
C ASN A 313 -5.43 -10.87 19.30
N ASN A 314 -6.02 -9.69 19.09
CA ASN A 314 -7.25 -9.29 19.78
C ASN A 314 -8.48 -10.08 19.29
N ASN A 315 -8.53 -10.45 18.01
CA ASN A 315 -9.64 -11.23 17.46
C ASN A 315 -9.61 -12.70 17.90
N VAL A 316 -8.44 -13.32 18.06
CA VAL A 316 -8.33 -14.69 18.59
C VAL A 316 -8.95 -14.78 20.00
N HIS A 317 -8.77 -13.74 20.83
CA HIS A 317 -9.36 -13.69 22.17
C HIS A 317 -10.89 -13.53 22.19
N LEU A 318 -11.48 -12.88 21.17
CA LEU A 318 -12.94 -12.72 21.07
C LEU A 318 -13.64 -13.98 20.54
N VAL A 319 -12.95 -14.80 19.73
CA VAL A 319 -13.49 -16.09 19.27
C VAL A 319 -13.40 -17.14 20.38
N GLY A 320 -12.38 -17.09 21.25
CA GLY A 320 -12.23 -17.99 22.41
C GLY A 320 -13.18 -17.77 23.58
N GLN A 321 -14.00 -16.71 23.57
CA GLN A 321 -15.02 -16.42 24.61
C GLN A 321 -16.47 -16.72 24.16
N LYS A 322 -16.65 -17.30 22.97
CA LYS A 322 -17.93 -17.87 22.53
C LYS A 322 -17.82 -19.38 22.38
N GLY A 323 -17.52 -20.04 23.49
CA GLY A 323 -17.65 -21.49 23.69
C GLY A 323 -18.64 -21.76 24.80
#